data_AF-N1RRX9-F1
#
_entry.id   AF-N1RRX9-F1
#
_cell.length_a   1.000
_cell.length_b   1.000
_cell.length_c   1.000
_cell.angle_alpha   90.00
_cell.angle_beta   90.00
_cell.angle_gamma   90.00
#
_symmetry.space_group_name_H-M   'P 1'
#
loop_
_entity.id
_entity.type
_entity.pdbx_description
1 polymer ?
#
loop_
_entity_poly.entity_id
_entity_poly.type
_entity_poly.pdbx_seq_one_letter_code
_entity_poly.pdbx_strand_id
1 'polypeptide(L)'
;MKSERLRSTFGLLLQSGSAFSRTGQIRQLHKTRPAHPIPKPRPFVPDVPTFLTLIGRGLNKYANKFPSWNALFSLTSPELKELGIEPPRNRRYLLHWMQRYRKGSLGPGGDFEYVKDGQALLKVATPPPSALSDTKWVVNVPHDFTPDKKIPRKAVKNSTGEKDTGSYLIRPNGYRVVGHQTIAGPFAQPISGTSGAIVKVTEGMWEDRQGRKIDGGERRRAEVRFKKRSAERRAEREAEMLANM
;
A
#
# COMPACT_ATOMS: atom_id res chain seq x y z
N MET A 1 -43.09 36.77 -61.63
CA MET A 1 -43.67 35.52 -61.08
C MET A 1 -43.62 35.63 -59.57
N LYS A 2 -44.78 35.45 -58.92
CA LYS A 2 -45.01 35.74 -57.49
C LYS A 2 -44.41 34.61 -56.65
N SER A 3 -43.50 34.93 -55.73
CA SER A 3 -43.03 34.02 -54.69
C SER A 3 -43.31 34.62 -53.31
N GLU A 4 -43.64 33.72 -52.40
CA GLU A 4 -44.46 33.93 -51.22
C GLU A 4 -43.72 34.64 -50.08
N ARG A 5 -44.43 35.56 -49.42
CA ARG A 5 -43.99 36.21 -48.19
C ARG A 5 -44.28 35.29 -47.00
N LEU A 6 -43.25 34.65 -46.46
CA LEU A 6 -43.31 33.96 -45.17
C LEU A 6 -43.54 34.99 -44.05
N ARG A 7 -44.64 34.80 -43.31
CA ARG A 7 -45.01 35.62 -42.15
C ARG A 7 -44.05 35.31 -41.00
N SER A 8 -43.31 36.32 -40.55
CA SER A 8 -42.57 36.28 -39.28
C SER A 8 -43.53 36.60 -38.14
N THR A 9 -43.90 35.60 -37.35
CA THR A 9 -44.59 35.80 -36.08
C THR A 9 -43.55 36.18 -35.03
N PHE A 10 -43.31 37.48 -34.89
CA PHE A 10 -42.69 38.05 -33.69
C PHE A 10 -43.62 37.85 -32.50
N GLY A 11 -43.40 36.75 -31.76
CA GLY A 11 -43.97 36.52 -30.44
C GLY A 11 -43.18 37.29 -29.38
N LEU A 12 -43.71 38.44 -28.98
CA LEU A 12 -43.40 39.11 -27.73
C LEU A 12 -43.81 38.21 -26.55
N LEU A 13 -42.85 37.71 -25.79
CA LEU A 13 -43.06 37.31 -24.40
C LEU A 13 -41.88 37.80 -23.57
N LEU A 14 -42.10 38.94 -22.89
CA LEU A 14 -41.38 39.31 -21.68
C LEU A 14 -41.53 38.17 -20.67
N GLN A 15 -40.50 37.33 -20.53
CA GLN A 15 -40.33 36.54 -19.32
C GLN A 15 -39.58 37.38 -18.30
N SER A 16 -40.38 37.96 -17.41
CA SER A 16 -40.03 38.41 -16.06
C SER A 16 -38.82 37.65 -15.51
N GLY A 17 -37.79 38.41 -15.16
CA GLY A 17 -36.61 37.93 -14.47
C GLY A 17 -36.99 37.39 -13.09
N SER A 18 -37.36 36.12 -13.02
CA SER A 18 -37.12 35.33 -11.82
C SER A 18 -35.61 35.08 -11.76
N ALA A 19 -34.91 36.01 -11.12
CA ALA A 19 -33.62 35.71 -10.53
C ALA A 19 -33.87 34.62 -9.46
N PHE A 20 -33.93 33.36 -9.89
CA PHE A 20 -33.64 32.25 -9.01
C PHE A 20 -32.21 32.48 -8.53
N SER A 21 -32.09 33.17 -7.41
CA SER A 21 -30.93 33.10 -6.55
C SER A 21 -30.80 31.63 -6.17
N ARG A 22 -30.13 30.86 -7.04
CA ARG A 22 -29.54 29.58 -6.68
C ARG A 22 -28.42 29.94 -5.71
N THR A 23 -28.79 30.33 -4.49
CA THR A 23 -28.01 30.01 -3.31
C THR A 23 -27.89 28.49 -3.35
N GLY A 24 -26.86 28.01 -4.04
CA GLY A 24 -26.58 26.59 -4.13
C GLY A 24 -26.47 26.13 -2.69
N GLN A 25 -27.47 25.41 -2.20
CA GLN A 25 -27.39 24.76 -0.90
C GLN A 25 -26.22 23.78 -1.00
N ILE A 26 -25.05 24.23 -0.59
CA ILE A 26 -23.87 23.39 -0.44
C ILE A 26 -24.14 22.56 0.81
N ARG A 27 -24.97 21.51 0.67
CA ARG A 27 -25.24 20.58 1.75
C ARG A 27 -23.90 20.05 2.22
N GLN A 28 -23.56 20.32 3.49
CA GLN A 28 -22.35 19.81 4.12
C GLN A 28 -22.51 18.30 4.39
N LEU A 29 -22.55 17.51 3.31
CA LEU A 29 -22.71 16.05 3.34
C LEU A 29 -21.64 15.36 4.19
N HIS A 30 -20.53 16.03 4.46
CA HIS A 30 -19.46 15.51 5.32
C HIS A 30 -19.83 15.51 6.82
N LYS A 31 -20.76 16.37 7.26
CA LYS A 31 -21.23 16.38 8.67
C LYS A 31 -22.31 15.34 8.95
N THR A 32 -23.05 14.94 7.91
CA THR A 32 -24.18 13.99 8.03
C THR A 32 -23.79 12.56 7.72
N ARG A 33 -22.55 12.30 7.25
CA ARG A 33 -22.05 10.95 7.01
C ARG A 33 -21.62 10.30 8.33
N PRO A 34 -21.97 9.02 8.55
CA PRO A 34 -21.45 8.29 9.70
C PRO A 34 -19.93 8.19 9.62
N ALA A 35 -19.28 8.21 10.80
CA ALA A 35 -17.85 8.01 10.89
C ALA A 35 -17.46 6.66 10.27
N HIS A 36 -16.29 6.60 9.65
CA HIS A 36 -15.81 5.36 9.06
C HIS A 36 -15.53 4.32 10.15
N PRO A 37 -15.89 3.04 9.94
CA PRO A 37 -15.62 2.00 10.92
C PRO A 37 -14.12 1.81 11.11
N ILE A 38 -13.74 1.50 12.35
CA ILE A 38 -12.35 1.21 12.71
C ILE A 38 -12.05 -0.25 12.33
N PRO A 39 -11.05 -0.50 11.47
CA PRO A 39 -10.72 -1.84 11.04
C PRO A 39 -9.93 -2.58 12.13
N LYS A 40 -10.14 -3.90 12.25
CA LYS A 40 -9.37 -4.73 13.19
C LYS A 40 -7.90 -4.83 12.76
N PRO A 41 -6.94 -4.89 13.70
CA PRO A 41 -5.55 -5.16 13.38
C PRO A 41 -5.42 -6.55 12.74
N ARG A 42 -4.47 -6.69 11.83
CA ARG A 42 -4.20 -7.94 11.10
C ARG A 42 -2.97 -8.61 11.70
N PRO A 43 -2.80 -9.94 11.57
CA PRO A 43 -1.64 -10.62 12.15
C PRO A 43 -0.30 -10.05 11.65
N PHE A 44 -0.23 -9.65 10.38
CA PHE A 44 0.95 -9.00 9.82
C PHE A 44 1.18 -7.56 10.29
N VAL A 45 0.13 -6.89 10.76
CA VAL A 45 0.16 -5.50 11.27
C VAL A 45 -0.58 -5.44 12.62
N PRO A 46 0.06 -5.91 13.70
CA PRO A 46 -0.59 -6.01 15.00
C PRO A 46 -0.72 -4.65 15.70
N ASP A 47 0.22 -3.73 15.47
CA ASP A 47 0.35 -2.46 16.18
C ASP A 47 0.54 -1.26 15.24
N VAL A 48 0.43 -0.05 15.82
CA VAL A 48 0.63 1.22 15.11
C VAL A 48 2.05 1.40 14.57
N PRO A 49 3.14 1.17 15.35
CA PRO A 49 4.49 1.36 14.82
C PRO A 49 4.80 0.42 13.66
N THR A 50 4.32 -0.83 13.65
CA THR A 50 4.47 -1.72 12.49
C THR A 50 3.75 -1.15 11.27
N PHE A 51 2.52 -0.64 11.42
CA PHE A 51 1.80 -0.02 10.32
C PHE A 51 2.55 1.19 9.73
N LEU A 52 3.04 2.09 10.59
CA LEU A 52 3.78 3.28 10.16
C LEU A 52 5.14 2.95 9.53
N THR A 53 5.76 1.85 9.96
CA THR A 53 7.00 1.33 9.37
C THR A 53 6.74 0.76 7.97
N LEU A 54 5.67 -0.01 7.79
CA LEU A 54 5.30 -0.62 6.51
C LEU A 54 5.02 0.41 5.42
N ILE A 55 4.26 1.46 5.73
CA ILE A 55 3.96 2.54 4.77
C ILE A 55 5.18 3.42 4.46
N GLY A 56 6.23 3.38 5.29
CA GLY A 56 7.49 4.07 5.08
C GLY A 56 7.41 5.60 5.16
N ARG A 57 8.17 6.29 4.29
CA ARG A 57 8.32 7.76 4.27
C ARG A 57 8.77 8.39 5.60
N GLY A 58 9.41 7.61 6.47
CA GLY A 58 9.82 8.06 7.79
C GLY A 58 8.65 8.39 8.73
N LEU A 59 7.45 7.86 8.49
CA LEU A 59 6.29 8.08 9.36
C LEU A 59 6.42 7.38 10.73
N ASN A 60 7.31 6.39 10.84
CA ASN A 60 7.61 5.71 12.10
C ASN A 60 8.05 6.70 13.22
N LYS A 61 8.62 7.85 12.86
CA LYS A 61 9.01 8.92 13.80
C LYS A 61 7.85 9.43 14.65
N TYR A 62 6.62 9.34 14.14
CA TYR A 62 5.42 9.82 14.83
C TYR A 62 4.69 8.73 15.61
N ALA A 63 5.23 7.52 15.73
CA ALA A 63 4.56 6.40 16.41
C ALA A 63 4.14 6.76 17.85
N ASN A 64 5.02 7.46 18.59
CA ASN A 64 4.77 7.88 19.97
C ASN A 64 3.60 8.88 20.12
N LYS A 65 3.14 9.50 19.03
CA LYS A 65 1.99 10.42 19.05
C LYS A 65 0.65 9.69 19.07
N PHE A 66 0.64 8.39 18.74
CA PHE A 66 -0.56 7.59 18.68
C PHE A 66 -0.63 6.64 19.87
N PRO A 67 -1.54 6.84 20.83
CA PRO A 67 -1.61 6.00 22.03
C PRO A 67 -2.21 4.61 21.74
N SER A 68 -3.06 4.48 20.71
CA SER A 68 -3.74 3.22 20.39
C SER A 68 -4.05 3.09 18.90
N TRP A 69 -4.34 1.86 18.46
CA TRP A 69 -4.81 1.57 17.10
C TRP A 69 -6.10 2.32 16.76
N ASN A 70 -7.02 2.42 17.73
CA ASN A 70 -8.27 3.14 17.54
C ASN A 70 -8.02 4.64 17.34
N ALA A 71 -7.09 5.23 18.09
CA ALA A 71 -6.73 6.63 17.93
C ALA A 71 -6.21 6.90 16.51
N LEU A 72 -5.33 6.04 15.97
CA LEU A 72 -4.82 6.17 14.60
C LEU A 72 -5.96 6.25 13.57
N PHE A 73 -6.98 5.38 13.67
CA PHE A 73 -8.08 5.33 12.71
C PHE A 73 -9.21 6.33 12.96
N SER A 74 -9.25 6.98 14.13
CA SER A 74 -10.25 8.01 14.43
C SER A 74 -9.80 9.42 14.04
N LEU A 75 -8.49 9.70 14.11
CA LEU A 75 -7.94 11.04 13.95
C LEU A 75 -8.22 11.65 12.57
N THR A 76 -8.57 12.93 12.56
CA THR A 76 -8.85 13.71 11.36
C THR A 76 -7.65 14.54 10.88
N SER A 77 -7.74 15.07 9.66
CA SER A 77 -6.71 15.95 9.08
C SER A 77 -6.28 17.12 9.98
N PRO A 78 -7.17 17.95 10.55
CA PRO A 78 -6.75 19.03 11.45
C PRO A 78 -6.09 18.50 12.73
N GLU A 79 -6.62 17.45 13.35
CA GLU A 79 -6.05 16.86 14.57
C GLU A 79 -4.62 16.31 14.34
N LEU A 80 -4.38 15.64 13.20
CA LEU A 80 -3.03 15.18 12.84
C LEU A 80 -2.05 16.35 12.67
N LYS A 81 -2.54 17.54 12.28
CA LYS A 81 -1.74 18.75 12.19
C LYS A 81 -1.36 19.24 13.60
N GLU A 82 -2.32 19.27 14.51
CA GLU A 82 -2.12 19.68 15.91
C GLU A 82 -1.15 18.75 16.66
N LEU A 83 -1.16 17.45 16.34
CA LEU A 83 -0.20 16.47 16.85
C LEU A 83 1.23 16.65 16.31
N GLY A 84 1.43 17.55 15.33
CA GLY A 84 2.74 17.88 14.76
C GLY A 84 3.17 17.00 13.59
N ILE A 85 2.23 16.31 12.91
CA ILE A 85 2.53 15.53 11.70
C ILE A 85 2.58 16.46 10.50
N GLU A 86 3.70 17.17 10.41
CA GLU A 86 4.10 18.00 9.28
C GLU A 86 5.17 17.26 8.47
N PRO A 87 5.20 17.31 7.13
CA PRO A 87 4.48 18.17 6.18
C PRO A 87 3.07 17.69 5.79
N PRO A 88 2.24 18.55 5.15
CA PRO A 88 0.89 18.19 4.70
C PRO A 88 0.83 16.97 3.76
N ARG A 89 1.90 16.73 3.00
CA ARG A 89 2.02 15.57 2.10
C ARG A 89 2.06 14.25 2.87
N ASN A 90 2.77 14.20 4.00
CA ASN A 90 2.86 13.02 4.86
C ASN A 90 1.51 12.74 5.51
N ARG A 91 0.83 13.77 5.99
CA ARG A 91 -0.52 13.67 6.57
C ARG A 91 -1.56 13.16 5.56
N ARG A 92 -1.58 13.71 4.34
CA ARG A 92 -2.46 13.22 3.26
C ARG A 92 -2.17 11.78 2.89
N TYR A 93 -0.88 11.41 2.87
CA TYR A 93 -0.44 10.05 2.59
C TYR A 93 -0.89 9.07 3.66
N LEU A 94 -0.76 9.42 4.94
CA LEU A 94 -1.24 8.61 6.06
C LEU A 94 -2.75 8.37 5.97
N LEU A 95 -3.54 9.44 5.77
CA LEU A 95 -5.00 9.32 5.60
C LEU A 95 -5.38 8.44 4.40
N HIS A 96 -4.64 8.54 3.30
CA HIS A 96 -4.83 7.67 2.14
C HIS A 96 -4.60 6.20 2.49
N TRP A 97 -3.51 5.88 3.21
CA TRP A 97 -3.21 4.52 3.65
C TRP A 97 -4.19 3.98 4.68
N MET A 98 -4.65 4.81 5.63
CA MET A 98 -5.73 4.44 6.55
C MET A 98 -7.00 4.03 5.79
N GLN A 99 -7.36 4.79 4.75
CA GLN A 99 -8.51 4.46 3.93
C GLN A 99 -8.30 3.20 3.09
N ARG A 100 -7.09 2.97 2.56
CA ARG A 100 -6.74 1.71 1.87
C ARG A 100 -6.83 0.52 2.79
N TYR A 101 -6.37 0.66 4.04
CA TYR A 101 -6.44 -0.39 5.05
C TYR A 101 -7.88 -0.76 5.37
N ARG A 102 -8.77 0.23 5.55
CA ARG A 102 -10.21 -0.01 5.73
C ARG A 102 -10.84 -0.78 4.58
N LYS A 103 -10.42 -0.49 3.34
CA LYS A 103 -10.90 -1.19 2.14
C LYS A 103 -10.28 -2.59 1.95
N GLY A 104 -9.25 -2.93 2.73
CA GLY A 104 -8.48 -4.17 2.54
C GLY A 104 -7.54 -4.16 1.33
N SER A 105 -7.35 -3.00 0.68
CA SER A 105 -6.40 -2.86 -0.46
C SER A 105 -4.98 -2.62 0.07
N LEU A 106 -4.42 -3.68 0.64
CA LEU A 106 -3.11 -3.69 1.27
C LEU A 106 -2.01 -4.05 0.26
N GLY A 107 -0.76 -3.77 0.65
CA GLY A 107 0.39 -4.21 -0.12
C GLY A 107 0.75 -5.68 0.12
N PRO A 108 1.95 -6.11 -0.28
CA PRO A 108 2.47 -7.45 -0.04
C PRO A 108 2.26 -7.90 1.42
N GLY A 109 1.83 -9.15 1.63
CA GLY A 109 1.68 -9.73 2.97
C GLY A 109 0.50 -9.23 3.80
N GLY A 110 -0.38 -8.38 3.26
CA GLY A 110 -1.60 -7.94 3.98
C GLY A 110 -2.62 -9.05 4.27
N ASP A 111 -2.46 -10.20 3.63
CA ASP A 111 -3.29 -11.42 3.74
C ASP A 111 -2.65 -12.52 4.59
N PHE A 112 -1.44 -12.29 5.12
CA PHE A 112 -0.78 -13.26 5.98
C PHE A 112 -1.53 -13.43 7.32
N GLU A 113 -1.91 -14.67 7.62
CA GLU A 113 -2.49 -15.02 8.93
C GLU A 113 -1.46 -15.52 9.93
N TYR A 114 -0.50 -16.35 9.47
CA TYR A 114 0.52 -16.90 10.33
C TYR A 114 1.76 -16.01 10.27
N VAL A 115 1.95 -15.20 11.30
CA VAL A 115 3.07 -14.26 11.43
C VAL A 115 3.59 -14.38 12.86
N LYS A 116 4.91 -14.56 13.00
CA LYS A 116 5.60 -14.63 14.29
C LYS A 116 6.73 -13.60 14.27
N ASP A 117 6.79 -12.71 15.25
CA ASP A 117 7.82 -11.67 15.38
C ASP A 117 8.00 -10.80 14.11
N GLY A 118 6.90 -10.48 13.43
CA GLY A 118 6.92 -9.72 12.17
C GLY A 118 7.52 -10.49 10.98
N GLN A 119 7.60 -11.81 11.06
CA GLN A 119 8.07 -12.68 9.99
C GLN A 119 6.96 -13.66 9.60
N ALA A 120 6.78 -13.85 8.29
CA ALA A 120 5.86 -14.82 7.72
C ALA A 120 6.66 -15.90 6.99
N LEU A 121 6.30 -17.16 7.22
CA LEU A 121 6.93 -18.31 6.60
C LEU A 121 6.08 -18.79 5.42
N LEU A 122 6.67 -18.76 4.23
CA LEU A 122 6.03 -19.23 3.01
C LEU A 122 6.65 -20.57 2.61
N LYS A 123 5.81 -21.55 2.31
CA LYS A 123 6.21 -22.84 1.75
C LYS A 123 5.51 -23.12 0.43
N VAL A 124 6.10 -24.01 -0.37
CA VAL A 124 5.48 -24.50 -1.59
C VAL A 124 4.57 -25.67 -1.24
N ALA A 125 3.29 -25.57 -1.59
CA ALA A 125 2.33 -26.66 -1.51
C ALA A 125 2.32 -27.40 -2.85
N THR A 126 2.39 -28.73 -2.77
CA THR A 126 2.17 -29.63 -3.91
C THR A 126 0.71 -30.08 -3.89
N PRO A 127 0.00 -30.05 -5.02
CA PRO A 127 -1.34 -30.58 -5.09
C PRO A 127 -1.37 -32.07 -4.67
N PRO A 128 -2.48 -32.53 -4.07
CA PRO A 128 -2.64 -33.96 -3.83
C PRO A 128 -2.66 -34.72 -5.17
N PRO A 129 -2.24 -36.00 -5.20
CA PRO A 129 -2.18 -36.79 -6.42
C PRO A 129 -3.55 -36.99 -7.10
N SER A 130 -4.65 -36.67 -6.41
CA SER A 130 -6.01 -36.70 -6.96
C SER A 130 -6.34 -35.51 -7.87
N ALA A 131 -5.54 -34.44 -7.85
CA ALA A 131 -5.80 -33.24 -8.64
C ALA A 131 -5.22 -33.40 -10.06
N LEU A 132 -6.01 -32.97 -11.06
CA LEU A 132 -5.63 -33.04 -12.49
C LEU A 132 -4.45 -32.14 -12.89
N SER A 133 -3.99 -31.25 -12.01
CA SER A 133 -2.95 -30.29 -12.32
C SER A 133 -1.83 -30.34 -11.30
N ASP A 134 -0.59 -30.47 -11.78
CA ASP A 134 0.63 -30.48 -10.96
C ASP A 134 1.14 -29.07 -10.61
N THR A 135 0.30 -28.06 -10.78
CA THR A 135 0.67 -26.68 -10.52
C THR A 135 0.90 -26.49 -9.02
N LYS A 136 2.15 -26.24 -8.62
CA LYS A 136 2.50 -25.89 -7.24
C LYS A 136 2.11 -24.45 -6.93
N TRP A 137 1.69 -24.18 -5.70
CA TRP A 137 1.40 -22.82 -5.23
C TRP A 137 2.06 -22.52 -3.90
N VAL A 138 2.10 -21.23 -3.56
CA VAL A 138 2.68 -20.75 -2.30
C VAL A 138 1.59 -20.72 -1.23
N VAL A 139 1.95 -21.09 0.00
CA VAL A 139 1.07 -21.05 1.16
C VAL A 139 1.78 -20.41 2.34
N ASN A 140 1.05 -19.60 3.12
CA ASN A 140 1.54 -19.13 4.41
C ASN A 140 1.32 -20.22 5.47
N VAL A 141 2.38 -20.62 6.16
CA VAL A 141 2.36 -21.68 7.18
C VAL A 141 2.84 -21.14 8.54
N PRO A 142 2.37 -21.73 9.65
CA PRO A 142 2.97 -21.51 10.96
C PRO A 142 4.48 -21.83 10.96
N HIS A 143 5.26 -21.15 11.81
CA HIS A 143 6.71 -21.38 11.88
C HIS A 143 7.05 -22.78 12.40
N ASP A 144 6.24 -23.31 13.32
CA ASP A 144 6.42 -24.66 13.89
C ASP A 144 5.84 -25.77 12.99
N PHE A 145 5.60 -25.47 11.71
CA PHE A 145 4.99 -26.40 10.77
C PHE A 145 6.00 -27.44 10.27
N THR A 146 5.89 -28.64 10.83
CA THR A 146 6.39 -29.88 10.25
C THR A 146 5.30 -30.53 9.37
N PRO A 147 5.65 -31.12 8.22
CA PRO A 147 4.67 -31.69 7.28
C PRO A 147 3.78 -32.78 7.91
N ASP A 148 4.26 -33.46 8.94
CA ASP A 148 3.53 -34.54 9.64
C ASP A 148 2.56 -34.01 10.71
N LYS A 149 2.76 -32.78 11.20
CA LYS A 149 1.94 -32.20 12.28
C LYS A 149 0.71 -31.54 11.67
N LYS A 150 -0.45 -32.18 11.86
CA LYS A 150 -1.76 -31.67 11.45
C LYS A 150 -1.93 -30.21 11.90
N ILE A 151 -2.20 -29.34 10.92
CA ILE A 151 -2.37 -27.90 11.12
C ILE A 151 -3.67 -27.66 11.91
N PRO A 152 -3.68 -26.77 12.92
CA PRO A 152 -4.91 -26.42 13.63
C PRO A 152 -5.92 -25.78 12.66
N ARG A 153 -7.11 -26.38 12.57
CA ARG A 153 -8.21 -25.96 11.70
C ARG A 153 -8.86 -24.70 12.25
N LYS A 154 -8.79 -23.59 11.52
CA LYS A 154 -9.66 -22.44 11.80
C LYS A 154 -11.02 -22.74 11.15
N ALA A 155 -12.00 -23.12 11.97
CA ALA A 155 -13.35 -23.39 11.51
C ALA A 155 -13.99 -22.10 11.00
N VAL A 156 -14.06 -21.92 9.69
CA VAL A 156 -14.86 -20.84 9.07
C VAL A 156 -16.26 -21.40 8.85
N LYS A 157 -17.28 -20.76 9.44
CA LYS A 157 -18.68 -21.06 9.14
C LYS A 157 -19.03 -20.38 7.82
N ASN A 158 -19.13 -21.14 6.73
CA ASN A 158 -19.78 -20.67 5.50
C ASN A 158 -21.30 -20.62 5.73
N SER A 159 -21.96 -19.65 5.09
CA SER A 159 -23.42 -19.36 5.22
C SER A 159 -24.33 -20.41 4.58
N THR A 160 -23.74 -21.44 3.97
CA THR A 160 -24.42 -22.60 3.41
C THR A 160 -23.88 -23.78 4.18
N GLY A 161 -24.72 -24.53 4.90
CA GLY A 161 -24.36 -25.49 5.95
C GLY A 161 -23.59 -26.75 5.51
N GLU A 162 -22.63 -26.62 4.62
CA GLU A 162 -21.72 -27.67 4.17
C GLU A 162 -20.38 -27.51 4.89
N LYS A 163 -19.95 -28.58 5.57
CA LYS A 163 -18.73 -28.59 6.38
C LYS A 163 -17.53 -28.87 5.47
N ASP A 164 -16.85 -27.82 5.02
CA ASP A 164 -15.55 -27.96 4.35
C ASP A 164 -14.51 -28.52 5.35
N THR A 165 -14.12 -29.78 5.16
CA THR A 165 -13.14 -30.51 5.98
C THR A 165 -11.69 -30.32 5.51
N GLY A 166 -11.42 -29.31 4.68
CA GLY A 166 -10.07 -28.96 4.23
C GLY A 166 -9.42 -27.90 5.11
N SER A 167 -8.25 -28.18 5.69
CA SER A 167 -7.41 -27.14 6.29
C SER A 167 -6.86 -26.24 5.19
N TYR A 168 -7.62 -25.23 4.78
CA TYR A 168 -7.22 -24.36 3.69
C TYR A 168 -6.18 -23.35 4.17
N LEU A 169 -4.90 -23.67 3.94
CA LEU A 169 -3.83 -22.70 4.08
C LEU A 169 -4.07 -21.56 3.10
N ILE A 170 -3.94 -20.33 3.57
CA ILE A 170 -4.19 -19.15 2.75
C ILE A 170 -3.07 -19.05 1.71
N ARG A 171 -3.50 -18.99 0.44
CA ARG A 171 -2.65 -18.65 -0.67
C ARG A 171 -2.39 -17.14 -0.66
N PRO A 172 -1.15 -16.70 -0.42
CA PRO A 172 -0.86 -15.29 -0.39
C PRO A 172 -0.80 -14.67 -1.79
N ASN A 173 -1.25 -13.44 -1.90
CA ASN A 173 -1.30 -12.68 -3.14
C ASN A 173 0.09 -12.15 -3.53
N GLY A 174 0.42 -12.18 -4.82
CA GLY A 174 1.68 -11.68 -5.36
C GLY A 174 2.88 -12.61 -5.20
N TYR A 175 2.70 -13.82 -4.69
CA TYR A 175 3.74 -14.85 -4.58
C TYR A 175 3.44 -16.02 -5.53
N ARG A 176 4.46 -16.47 -6.26
CA ARG A 176 4.38 -17.60 -7.19
C ARG A 176 5.59 -18.51 -7.07
N VAL A 177 5.42 -19.75 -7.48
CA VAL A 177 6.52 -20.71 -7.60
C VAL A 177 7.17 -20.53 -8.97
N VAL A 178 8.50 -20.46 -9.01
CA VAL A 178 9.30 -20.39 -10.23
C VAL A 178 10.26 -21.59 -10.24
N GLY A 179 10.30 -22.33 -11.35
CA GLY A 179 11.05 -23.57 -11.43
C GLY A 179 10.46 -24.66 -10.53
N HIS A 180 11.32 -25.43 -9.87
CA HIS A 180 10.88 -26.61 -9.10
C HIS A 180 10.29 -26.27 -7.72
N GLN A 181 10.98 -25.41 -6.95
CA GLN A 181 10.66 -25.11 -5.55
C GLN A 181 10.97 -23.66 -5.13
N THR A 182 11.41 -22.81 -6.06
CA THR A 182 11.81 -21.43 -5.72
C THR A 182 10.59 -20.54 -5.62
N ILE A 183 10.44 -19.80 -4.52
CA ILE A 183 9.34 -18.84 -4.34
C ILE A 183 9.81 -17.48 -4.82
N ALA A 184 9.10 -16.92 -5.80
CA ALA A 184 9.30 -15.56 -6.28
C ALA A 184 8.17 -14.66 -5.81
N GLY A 185 8.53 -13.53 -5.22
CA GLY A 185 7.59 -12.50 -4.80
C GLY A 185 8.31 -11.31 -4.15
N PRO A 186 7.59 -10.21 -3.89
CA PRO A 186 8.15 -9.04 -3.24
C PRO A 186 8.60 -9.37 -1.82
N PHE A 187 9.82 -8.96 -1.46
CA PHE A 187 10.42 -9.16 -0.13
C PHE A 187 10.52 -10.63 0.34
N ALA A 188 10.39 -11.60 -0.57
CA ALA A 188 10.62 -13.01 -0.28
C ALA A 188 12.13 -13.29 -0.22
N GLN A 189 12.63 -13.61 0.97
CA GLN A 189 14.01 -14.08 1.17
C GLN A 189 14.01 -15.61 1.22
N PRO A 190 14.75 -16.30 0.33
CA PRO A 190 14.81 -17.75 0.35
C PRO A 190 15.52 -18.24 1.61
N ILE A 191 15.03 -19.35 2.17
CA ILE A 191 15.67 -20.01 3.32
C ILE A 191 16.72 -20.97 2.78
N SER A 192 17.95 -20.90 3.29
CA SER A 192 19.00 -21.86 2.93
C SER A 192 18.63 -23.27 3.41
N GLY A 193 18.69 -24.24 2.49
CA GLY A 193 18.51 -25.67 2.81
C GLY A 193 17.06 -26.17 2.90
N THR A 194 16.03 -25.33 2.80
CA THR A 194 14.62 -25.76 2.78
C THR A 194 13.85 -25.05 1.66
N SER A 195 12.91 -25.75 1.04
CA SER A 195 11.97 -25.15 0.06
C SER A 195 10.99 -24.21 0.76
N GLY A 196 11.37 -22.95 0.91
CA GLY A 196 10.56 -21.92 1.55
C GLY A 196 11.19 -20.53 1.44
N ALA A 197 10.39 -19.53 1.78
CA ALA A 197 10.81 -18.15 1.83
C ALA A 197 10.28 -17.47 3.11
N ILE A 198 11.08 -16.59 3.68
CA ILE A 198 10.69 -15.73 4.80
C ILE A 198 10.37 -14.35 4.24
N VAL A 199 9.25 -13.78 4.67
CA VAL A 199 8.92 -12.38 4.45
C VAL A 199 8.95 -11.67 5.79
N LYS A 200 9.97 -10.84 5.98
CA LYS A 200 10.14 -10.01 7.17
C LYS A 200 9.48 -8.64 6.95
N VAL A 201 8.84 -8.10 7.98
CA VAL A 201 8.39 -6.69 7.99
C VAL A 201 9.60 -5.79 7.79
N THR A 202 9.64 -5.10 6.65
CA THR A 202 10.66 -4.12 6.29
C THR A 202 10.05 -2.73 6.15
N GLU A 203 10.84 -1.69 6.44
CA GLU A 203 10.39 -0.31 6.23
C GLU A 203 10.06 -0.06 4.76
N GLY A 204 8.92 0.60 4.52
CA GLY A 204 8.48 0.98 3.18
C GLY A 204 8.04 -0.18 2.29
N MET A 205 7.70 -1.33 2.88
CA MET A 205 7.15 -2.47 2.13
C MET A 205 5.88 -2.14 1.34
N TRP A 206 5.10 -1.19 1.87
CA TRP A 206 3.88 -0.63 1.26
C TRP A 206 4.10 0.80 0.77
N GLU A 207 5.34 1.29 0.72
CA GLU A 207 5.60 2.68 0.34
C GLU A 207 5.36 2.93 -1.15
N ASP A 208 4.54 3.93 -1.46
CA ASP A 208 4.49 4.50 -2.80
C ASP A 208 5.72 5.41 -2.96
N ARG A 209 6.82 4.84 -3.47
CA ARG A 209 8.12 5.53 -3.56
C ARG A 209 8.02 6.80 -4.40
N GLN A 210 8.62 7.87 -3.90
CA GLN A 210 8.68 9.14 -4.63
C GLN A 210 9.81 9.11 -5.64
N GLY A 211 9.51 9.47 -6.89
CA GLY A 211 10.54 9.66 -7.91
C GLY A 211 11.55 10.72 -7.47
N ARG A 212 12.84 10.38 -7.54
CA ARG A 212 13.93 11.33 -7.33
C ARG A 212 14.65 11.60 -8.65
N LYS A 213 15.17 12.82 -8.82
CA LYS A 213 15.95 13.18 -10.00
C LYS A 213 17.34 12.53 -9.92
N ILE A 214 17.72 11.78 -10.95
CA ILE A 214 19.06 11.21 -11.09
C ILE A 214 19.95 12.30 -11.73
N ASP A 215 21.10 12.61 -11.12
CA ASP A 215 22.07 13.61 -11.62
C ASP A 215 21.44 14.97 -11.98
N GLY A 216 20.57 15.51 -11.13
CA GLY A 216 19.89 16.80 -11.38
C GLY A 216 18.72 16.72 -12.38
N GLY A 217 18.42 15.54 -12.91
CA GLY A 217 17.38 15.29 -13.91
C GLY A 217 17.87 15.58 -15.33
N GLU A 218 17.02 15.32 -16.32
CA GLU A 218 17.40 15.33 -17.74
C GLU A 218 18.11 16.63 -18.18
N ARG A 219 17.56 17.80 -17.81
CA ARG A 219 18.09 19.11 -18.24
C ARG A 219 19.48 19.44 -17.68
N ARG A 220 19.78 19.03 -16.43
CA ARG A 220 21.04 19.40 -15.75
C ARG A 220 22.05 18.26 -15.70
N ARG A 221 21.72 17.09 -16.27
CA ARG A 221 22.55 15.88 -16.19
C ARG A 221 23.97 16.10 -16.69
N ALA A 222 24.13 16.71 -17.86
CA ALA A 222 25.44 16.97 -18.46
C ALA A 222 26.25 17.95 -17.61
N GLU A 223 25.62 19.04 -17.17
CA GLU A 223 26.24 20.08 -16.33
C GLU A 223 26.70 19.50 -14.98
N VAL A 224 25.83 18.78 -14.28
CA VAL A 224 26.13 18.16 -12.98
C VAL A 224 27.28 17.17 -13.10
N ARG A 225 27.27 16.33 -14.14
CA ARG A 225 28.35 15.36 -14.40
C ARG A 225 29.66 16.04 -14.76
N PHE A 226 29.63 17.11 -15.54
CA PHE A 226 30.82 17.88 -15.87
C PHE A 226 31.41 18.54 -14.63
N LYS A 227 30.59 19.22 -13.81
CA LYS A 227 31.02 19.83 -12.54
C LYS A 227 31.61 18.79 -11.59
N LYS A 228 30.98 17.62 -11.47
CA LYS A 228 31.48 16.51 -10.66
C LYS A 228 32.88 16.04 -11.13
N ARG A 229 33.03 15.72 -12.43
CA ARG A 229 34.32 15.29 -13.00
C ARG A 229 35.43 16.35 -12.90
N SER A 230 35.07 17.63 -12.97
CA SER A 230 36.04 18.72 -12.84
C SER A 230 36.47 18.92 -11.38
N ALA A 231 35.58 18.71 -10.42
CA ALA A 231 35.90 18.74 -9.00
C ALA A 231 36.78 17.53 -8.60
N GLU A 232 36.45 16.34 -9.09
CA GLU A 232 37.25 15.11 -8.88
C GLU A 232 38.70 15.31 -9.38
N ARG A 233 38.90 15.75 -10.63
CA ARG A 233 40.24 16.04 -11.19
C ARG A 233 41.01 17.15 -10.48
N ARG A 234 40.32 18.06 -9.78
CA ARG A 234 40.99 19.09 -8.97
C ARG A 234 41.43 18.50 -7.65
N ALA A 235 40.53 17.76 -6.97
CA ALA A 235 40.83 17.09 -5.72
C ALA A 235 41.95 16.04 -5.86
N GLU A 236 41.98 15.29 -6.96
CA GLU A 236 43.06 14.33 -7.25
C GLU A 236 44.43 15.03 -7.34
N ARG A 237 44.52 16.13 -8.10
CA ARG A 237 45.76 16.89 -8.22
C ARG A 237 46.18 17.53 -6.90
N GLU A 238 45.23 18.07 -6.14
CA GLU A 238 45.52 18.63 -4.81
C GLU A 238 46.01 17.54 -3.84
N ALA A 239 45.40 16.34 -3.89
CA ALA A 239 45.83 15.20 -3.08
C ALA A 239 47.22 14.68 -3.50
N GLU A 240 47.52 14.60 -4.79
CA GLU A 240 48.86 14.24 -5.29
C GLU A 240 49.92 15.25 -4.88
N MET A 241 49.60 16.55 -4.97
CA MET A 241 50.50 17.62 -4.53
C MET A 241 50.76 17.55 -3.01
N LEU A 242 49.73 17.25 -2.21
CA LEU A 242 49.87 17.03 -0.77
C LEU A 242 50.61 15.73 -0.43
N ALA A 243 50.52 14.70 -1.26
CA ALA A 243 51.25 13.44 -1.05
C ALA A 243 52.73 13.54 -1.46
N ASN A 244 53.06 14.46 -2.38
CA ASN A 244 54.43 14.75 -2.82
C ASN A 244 55.11 15.88 -2.01
N MET A 245 54.42 16.46 -1.03
CA MET A 245 54.97 17.40 -0.03
C MET A 245 55.34 16.65 1.25
#